data_AF-A0A2N1P0Q3-F1
#
_entry.id   AF-A0A2N1P0Q3-F1
#
_cell.length_a   1.000
_cell.length_b   1.000
_cell.length_c   1.000
_cell.angle_alpha   90.00
_cell.angle_beta   90.00
_cell.angle_gamma   90.00
#
_symmetry.space_group_name_H-M   'P 1'
#
loop_
_entity.id
_entity.type
_entity.pdbx_description
1 polymer ?
#
loop_
_entity_poly.entity_id
_entity_poly.type
_entity_poly.pdbx_seq_one_letter_code
_entity_poly.pdbx_strand_id
1 'polypeptide(L)'
;MQDIPAVHSPITIIPLELFIEICSYLPPADLFTFSQVCRKFRGYLCAPNSFATQQIWKKSRLEFMPKEDMLPPEGMSEEKYAVLLMAERGCQICKQTKECKIYWEFTIRCCKKCFYKNAISRFDLIIKIKCPLEFVNIMPCTHTGYFFCKKYYWKEQVDLAYSQYYGLLRKEKKIWLDGKKQVFDSIINYIRRRELRKSEEKEKTKYYFLSPHTYCDTIEDDFSFLYSFYSRRSLSAPPPPSPPLSRFFVQSATKEVKEVEKIEKVEKVNNNDVPHLIQLHIKRLENESYQSTFDVNSANNYLENSNEQKINNFIKTKRNKNKRKRNNKLNKYNMKVRGKNFKNKFAYRYG
;
A
#
# COMPACT_ATOMS: atom_id res chain seq x y z
N MET A 1 -15.51 22.78 -57.37
CA MET A 1 -15.29 22.33 -55.98
C MET A 1 -16.43 22.91 -55.16
N GLN A 2 -17.34 22.07 -54.67
CA GLN A 2 -18.43 22.52 -53.81
C GLN A 2 -17.84 22.76 -52.41
N ASP A 3 -17.99 23.98 -51.92
CA ASP A 3 -17.71 24.32 -50.52
C ASP A 3 -18.67 23.55 -49.62
N ILE A 4 -18.14 22.60 -48.87
CA ILE A 4 -18.86 21.91 -47.81
C ILE A 4 -19.04 22.92 -46.68
N PRO A 5 -20.26 23.33 -46.30
CA PRO A 5 -20.45 24.26 -45.20
C PRO A 5 -19.94 23.61 -43.92
N ALA A 6 -19.14 24.35 -43.16
CA ALA A 6 -18.66 23.92 -41.85
C ALA A 6 -19.87 23.56 -40.97
N VAL A 7 -20.08 22.27 -40.73
CA VAL A 7 -21.13 21.78 -39.84
C VAL A 7 -20.74 22.21 -38.43
N HIS A 8 -21.18 23.39 -38.02
CA HIS A 8 -21.08 23.83 -36.63
C HIS A 8 -22.03 22.97 -35.80
N SER A 9 -21.49 22.00 -35.07
CA SER A 9 -22.28 21.18 -34.15
C SER A 9 -23.02 22.10 -33.16
N PRO A 10 -24.36 22.06 -33.10
CA PRO A 10 -25.18 22.99 -32.30
C PRO A 10 -24.86 22.94 -30.81
N ILE A 11 -24.35 21.80 -30.35
CA ILE A 11 -23.89 21.57 -28.98
C ILE A 11 -22.74 22.52 -28.57
N THR A 12 -21.93 22.99 -29.54
CA THR A 12 -20.82 23.92 -29.26
C THR A 12 -21.29 25.35 -29.01
N ILE A 13 -22.57 25.66 -29.27
CA ILE A 13 -23.19 26.98 -29.09
C ILE A 13 -23.89 27.08 -27.72
N ILE A 14 -24.01 25.97 -26.99
CA ILE A 14 -24.64 25.94 -25.65
C ILE A 14 -23.84 26.83 -24.67
N PRO A 15 -24.52 27.72 -23.91
CA PRO A 15 -23.93 28.46 -22.80
C PRO A 15 -23.21 27.53 -21.80
N LEU A 16 -22.12 28.00 -21.22
CA LEU A 16 -21.28 27.16 -20.35
C LEU A 16 -22.08 26.62 -19.15
N GLU A 17 -23.00 27.40 -18.62
CA GLU A 17 -23.85 27.06 -17.47
C GLU A 17 -24.75 25.87 -17.78
N LEU A 18 -25.41 25.90 -18.95
CA LEU A 18 -26.26 24.79 -19.40
C LEU A 18 -25.44 23.54 -19.73
N PHE A 19 -24.24 23.72 -20.29
CA PHE A 19 -23.32 22.61 -20.52
C PHE A 19 -22.91 21.93 -19.21
N ILE A 20 -22.56 22.71 -18.18
CA ILE A 20 -22.21 22.21 -16.85
C ILE A 20 -23.40 21.44 -16.23
N GLU A 21 -24.61 22.00 -16.36
CA GLU A 21 -25.82 21.37 -15.83
C GLU A 21 -26.08 20.01 -16.50
N ILE A 22 -26.02 19.94 -17.83
CA ILE A 22 -26.15 18.68 -18.58
C ILE A 22 -25.09 17.67 -18.12
N CYS A 23 -23.83 18.09 -18.03
CA CYS A 23 -22.74 17.22 -17.59
C CYS A 23 -22.97 16.67 -16.17
N SER A 24 -23.63 17.43 -15.31
CA SER A 24 -23.90 17.01 -13.93
C SER A 24 -24.86 15.81 -13.82
N TYR A 25 -25.62 15.52 -14.88
CA TYR A 25 -26.52 14.37 -15.00
C TYR A 25 -25.91 13.19 -15.76
N LEU A 26 -24.64 13.29 -16.20
CA LEU A 26 -23.99 12.21 -16.95
C LEU A 26 -23.20 11.30 -16.00
N PRO A 27 -23.20 9.97 -16.23
CA PRO A 27 -22.27 9.05 -15.60
C PRO A 27 -20.81 9.44 -15.87
N PRO A 28 -19.87 9.10 -14.97
CA PRO A 28 -18.45 9.41 -15.18
C PRO A 28 -17.90 8.88 -16.52
N ALA A 29 -18.34 7.70 -16.96
CA ALA A 29 -17.91 7.11 -18.23
C ALA A 29 -18.33 7.95 -19.45
N ASP A 30 -19.51 8.55 -19.40
CA ASP A 30 -20.05 9.41 -20.45
C ASP A 30 -19.35 10.76 -20.43
N LEU A 31 -19.11 11.34 -19.25
CA LEU A 31 -18.27 12.55 -19.11
C LEU A 31 -16.88 12.38 -19.72
N PHE A 32 -16.25 11.23 -19.47
CA PHE A 32 -14.97 10.92 -20.08
C PHE A 32 -15.10 10.83 -21.60
N THR A 33 -16.13 10.16 -22.11
CA THR A 33 -16.33 10.03 -23.57
C THR A 33 -16.58 11.41 -24.19
N PHE A 34 -17.35 12.26 -23.51
CA PHE A 34 -17.69 13.60 -23.94
C PHE A 34 -16.48 14.53 -23.97
N SER A 35 -15.56 14.40 -23.01
CA SER A 35 -14.30 15.16 -23.01
C SER A 35 -13.40 14.83 -24.20
N GLN A 36 -13.61 13.68 -24.86
CA GLN A 36 -12.85 13.24 -26.02
C GLN A 36 -13.47 13.65 -27.36
N VAL A 37 -14.69 14.19 -27.37
CA VAL A 37 -15.41 14.56 -28.60
C VAL A 37 -14.80 15.80 -29.28
N CYS A 38 -14.49 16.85 -28.52
CA CYS A 38 -13.89 18.06 -29.08
C CYS A 38 -13.00 18.81 -28.07
N ARG A 39 -12.14 19.70 -28.58
CA ARG A 39 -11.19 20.48 -27.76
C ARG A 39 -11.90 21.37 -26.73
N LYS A 40 -13.06 21.92 -27.08
CA LYS A 40 -13.86 22.78 -26.18
C LYS A 40 -14.33 22.00 -24.96
N PHE A 41 -14.92 20.83 -25.18
CA PHE A 41 -15.38 19.94 -24.10
C PHE A 41 -14.23 19.42 -23.25
N ARG A 42 -13.13 19.04 -23.89
CA ARG A 42 -11.90 18.70 -23.18
C ARG A 42 -11.44 19.83 -22.27
N GLY A 43 -11.49 21.08 -22.74
CA GLY A 43 -11.15 22.26 -21.94
C GLY A 43 -12.03 22.42 -20.69
N TYR A 44 -13.32 22.09 -20.80
CA TYR A 44 -14.27 22.20 -19.67
C TYR A 44 -14.22 21.01 -18.71
N LEU A 45 -13.98 19.80 -19.23
CA LEU A 45 -14.06 18.55 -18.46
C LEU A 45 -12.69 18.05 -17.97
N CYS A 46 -11.58 18.53 -18.55
CA CYS A 46 -10.23 18.10 -18.20
C CYS A 46 -9.35 19.25 -17.67
N ALA A 47 -9.93 20.12 -16.84
CA ALA A 47 -9.24 21.22 -16.16
C ALA A 47 -9.09 20.90 -14.65
N PRO A 48 -7.96 20.31 -14.19
CA PRO A 48 -7.83 19.79 -12.83
C PRO A 48 -7.90 20.86 -11.73
N ASN A 49 -7.58 22.12 -12.06
CA ASN A 49 -7.62 23.24 -11.11
C ASN A 49 -8.92 24.05 -11.17
N SER A 50 -9.82 23.73 -12.11
CA SER A 50 -11.10 24.43 -12.28
C SER A 50 -12.11 23.92 -11.26
N PHE A 51 -12.64 24.82 -10.42
CA PHE A 51 -13.68 24.48 -9.46
C PHE A 51 -14.91 23.84 -10.13
N ALA A 52 -15.38 24.41 -11.24
CA ALA A 52 -16.53 23.90 -11.97
C ALA A 52 -16.30 22.46 -12.46
N THR A 53 -15.12 22.18 -13.04
CA THR A 53 -14.75 20.83 -13.47
C THR A 53 -14.75 19.86 -12.30
N GLN A 54 -14.15 20.24 -11.16
CA GLN A 54 -14.16 19.38 -9.97
C GLN A 54 -15.59 19.10 -9.48
N GLN A 55 -16.49 20.08 -9.50
CA GLN A 55 -17.88 19.88 -9.09
C GLN A 55 -18.66 18.95 -10.02
N ILE A 56 -18.48 19.07 -11.35
CA ILE A 56 -19.12 18.17 -12.33
C ILE A 56 -18.76 16.73 -12.04
N TRP A 57 -17.46 16.43 -11.94
CA TRP A 57 -16.98 15.07 -11.68
C TRP A 57 -17.39 14.56 -10.30
N LYS A 58 -17.38 15.41 -9.28
CA LYS A 58 -17.82 15.06 -7.93
C LYS A 58 -19.31 14.71 -7.90
N LYS A 59 -20.18 15.56 -8.47
CA LYS A 59 -21.63 15.34 -8.51
C LYS A 59 -21.96 14.06 -9.29
N SER A 60 -21.37 13.91 -10.47
CA SER A 60 -21.49 12.68 -11.27
C SER A 60 -21.04 11.43 -10.51
N ARG A 61 -19.89 11.46 -9.84
CA ARG A 61 -19.40 10.34 -9.03
C ARG A 61 -20.37 9.99 -7.90
N LEU A 62 -20.83 10.97 -7.14
CA LEU A 62 -21.72 10.72 -6.00
C LEU A 62 -23.09 10.17 -6.43
N GLU A 63 -23.60 10.61 -7.57
CA GLU A 63 -24.88 10.14 -8.13
C GLU A 63 -24.78 8.72 -8.69
N PHE A 64 -23.77 8.45 -9.53
CA PHE A 64 -23.67 7.20 -10.29
C PHE A 64 -22.78 6.13 -9.63
N MET A 65 -22.02 6.50 -8.60
CA MET A 65 -21.17 5.61 -7.82
C MET A 65 -21.38 5.83 -6.31
N PRO A 66 -22.60 5.64 -5.78
CA PRO A 66 -22.96 6.05 -4.42
C PRO A 66 -22.16 5.34 -3.32
N LYS A 67 -21.58 4.17 -3.60
CA LYS A 67 -20.66 3.46 -2.68
C LYS A 67 -19.28 4.11 -2.60
N GLU A 68 -18.91 4.91 -3.59
CA GLU A 68 -17.64 5.61 -3.66
C GLU A 68 -17.84 7.05 -3.17
N ASP A 69 -18.23 7.20 -1.90
CA ASP A 69 -18.50 8.48 -1.25
C ASP A 69 -17.22 9.19 -0.77
N MET A 70 -16.12 8.45 -0.61
CA MET A 70 -14.86 9.01 -0.13
C MET A 70 -14.39 10.15 -1.03
N LEU A 71 -13.88 11.21 -0.41
CA LEU A 71 -13.15 12.25 -1.14
C LEU A 71 -11.93 11.65 -1.85
N PRO A 72 -11.44 12.28 -2.93
CA PRO A 72 -10.16 11.94 -3.54
C PRO A 72 -9.01 12.05 -2.51
N PRO A 73 -7.92 11.27 -2.68
CA PRO A 73 -6.67 11.52 -1.97
C PRO A 73 -6.17 12.95 -2.18
N GLU A 74 -5.40 13.45 -1.22
CA GLU A 74 -4.76 14.76 -1.31
C GLU A 74 -3.91 14.88 -2.60
N GLY A 75 -4.07 16.00 -3.32
CA GLY A 75 -3.40 16.23 -4.60
C GLY A 75 -4.03 15.53 -5.82
N MET A 76 -5.11 14.74 -5.64
CA MET A 76 -5.84 14.12 -6.74
C MET A 76 -7.11 14.91 -7.09
N SER A 77 -7.28 15.27 -8.35
CA SER A 77 -8.52 15.85 -8.87
C SER A 77 -9.66 14.82 -8.91
N GLU A 78 -10.90 15.26 -8.75
CA GLU A 78 -12.13 14.45 -8.91
C GLU A 78 -12.20 13.76 -10.28
N GLU A 79 -11.75 14.41 -11.36
CA GLU A 79 -11.64 13.78 -12.68
C GLU A 79 -10.77 12.51 -12.64
N LYS A 80 -9.50 12.65 -12.27
CA LYS A 80 -8.56 11.52 -12.16
C LYS A 80 -9.09 10.44 -11.23
N TYR A 81 -9.71 10.83 -10.12
CA TYR A 81 -10.28 9.91 -9.15
C TYR A 81 -11.45 9.11 -9.73
N ALA A 82 -12.42 9.78 -10.35
CA ALA A 82 -13.55 9.13 -11.02
C ALA A 82 -13.07 8.20 -12.14
N VAL A 83 -12.13 8.67 -12.98
CA VAL A 83 -11.54 7.86 -14.06
C VAL A 83 -10.83 6.62 -13.52
N LEU A 84 -10.19 6.70 -12.35
CA LEU A 84 -9.54 5.58 -11.69
C LEU A 84 -10.54 4.55 -11.14
N LEU A 85 -11.75 4.98 -10.78
CA LEU A 85 -12.82 4.12 -10.26
C LEU A 85 -13.61 3.38 -11.34
N MET A 86 -13.64 3.86 -12.59
CA MET A 86 -14.33 3.25 -13.74
C MET A 86 -13.78 1.86 -14.13
N ALA A 87 -14.17 0.81 -13.41
CA ALA A 87 -13.67 -0.56 -13.59
C ALA A 87 -13.98 -1.13 -14.99
N GLU A 88 -15.12 -0.74 -15.58
CA GLU A 88 -15.61 -1.14 -16.89
C GLU A 88 -14.66 -0.76 -18.04
N ARG A 89 -13.83 0.27 -17.86
CA ARG A 89 -12.79 0.64 -18.84
C ARG A 89 -11.59 -0.29 -18.85
N GLY A 90 -11.55 -1.27 -17.94
CA GLY A 90 -10.47 -2.25 -17.84
C GLY A 90 -9.12 -1.62 -17.46
N CYS A 91 -8.06 -2.24 -17.94
CA CYS A 91 -6.68 -1.90 -17.59
C CYS A 91 -6.23 -0.58 -18.24
N GLN A 92 -5.71 0.37 -17.46
CA GLN A 92 -5.21 1.63 -18.00
C GLN A 92 -3.96 1.48 -18.87
N ILE A 93 -3.26 0.34 -18.79
CA ILE A 93 -2.03 0.07 -19.55
C ILE A 93 -2.34 -0.66 -20.84
N CYS A 94 -2.87 -1.89 -20.77
CA CYS A 94 -3.13 -2.69 -21.97
C CYS A 94 -4.49 -2.41 -22.62
N LYS A 95 -5.34 -1.56 -22.01
CA LYS A 95 -6.68 -1.19 -22.49
C LYS A 95 -7.66 -2.35 -22.67
N GLN A 96 -7.31 -3.54 -22.19
CA GLN A 96 -8.20 -4.70 -22.23
C GLN A 96 -9.16 -4.68 -21.03
N THR A 97 -10.42 -4.98 -21.29
CA THR A 97 -11.45 -5.21 -20.28
C THR A 97 -11.19 -6.55 -19.61
N LYS A 98 -10.47 -6.50 -18.48
CA LYS A 98 -10.09 -7.64 -17.65
C LYS A 98 -10.26 -7.25 -16.20
N GLU A 99 -10.29 -8.24 -15.31
CA GLU A 99 -10.25 -7.98 -13.87
C GLU A 99 -9.00 -7.16 -13.53
N CYS A 100 -9.23 -5.95 -13.01
CA CYS A 100 -8.19 -5.00 -12.66
C CYS A 100 -8.30 -4.61 -11.21
N LYS A 101 -7.15 -4.46 -10.56
CA LYS A 101 -7.04 -3.87 -9.22
C LYS A 101 -6.65 -2.40 -9.38
N ILE A 102 -7.23 -1.55 -8.53
CA ILE A 102 -6.72 -0.19 -8.32
C ILE A 102 -5.59 -0.29 -7.29
N TYR A 103 -4.39 0.08 -7.70
CA TYR A 103 -3.23 0.27 -6.84
C TYR A 103 -3.17 1.75 -6.48
N TRP A 104 -3.74 2.08 -5.34
CA TRP A 104 -3.90 3.45 -4.85
C TRP A 104 -2.57 4.14 -4.60
N GLU A 105 -1.58 3.38 -4.15
CA GLU A 105 -0.19 3.80 -3.93
C GLU A 105 0.43 4.39 -5.18
N PHE A 106 0.01 3.89 -6.35
CA PHE A 106 0.53 4.28 -7.65
C PHE A 106 -0.49 5.04 -8.49
N THR A 107 -1.69 5.29 -7.94
CA THR A 107 -2.81 5.94 -8.63
C THR A 107 -3.15 5.29 -9.99
N ILE A 108 -3.04 3.96 -10.08
CA ILE A 108 -3.23 3.23 -11.34
C ILE A 108 -4.15 2.02 -11.19
N ARG A 109 -5.00 1.81 -12.19
CA ARG A 109 -5.85 0.62 -12.34
C ARG A 109 -5.26 -0.25 -13.44
N CYS A 110 -4.79 -1.44 -13.07
CA CYS A 110 -4.25 -2.37 -14.04
C CYS A 110 -4.50 -3.83 -13.69
N CYS A 111 -4.39 -4.70 -14.69
CA CYS A 111 -4.47 -6.15 -14.49
C CYS A 111 -3.16 -6.69 -13.90
N LYS A 112 -3.23 -7.89 -13.29
CA LYS A 112 -2.06 -8.55 -12.65
C LYS A 112 -0.84 -8.60 -13.58
N LYS A 113 -1.01 -8.95 -14.85
CA LYS A 113 0.09 -8.98 -15.84
C LYS A 113 0.77 -7.62 -16.01
N CYS A 114 -0.02 -6.56 -16.18
CA CYS A 114 0.52 -5.21 -16.34
C CYS A 114 1.18 -4.72 -15.06
N PHE A 115 0.65 -5.11 -13.90
CA PHE A 115 1.27 -4.82 -12.61
C PHE A 115 2.68 -5.41 -12.53
N TYR A 116 2.86 -6.73 -12.65
CA TYR A 116 4.18 -7.36 -12.51
C TYR A 116 5.18 -6.95 -13.60
N LYS A 117 4.70 -6.55 -14.79
CA LYS A 117 5.57 -5.99 -15.83
C LYS A 117 6.17 -4.63 -15.41
N ASN A 118 5.38 -3.79 -14.75
CA ASN A 118 5.71 -2.40 -14.41
C ASN A 118 6.06 -2.18 -12.93
N ALA A 119 5.97 -3.22 -12.11
CA ALA A 119 6.40 -3.21 -10.71
C ALA A 119 7.79 -3.82 -10.56
N ILE A 120 8.49 -3.45 -9.50
CA ILE A 120 9.77 -4.02 -9.10
C ILE A 120 9.77 -4.35 -7.61
N SER A 121 10.35 -5.49 -7.25
CA SER A 121 10.40 -5.93 -5.86
C SER A 121 11.40 -5.09 -5.03
N ARG A 122 11.14 -5.00 -3.73
CA ARG A 122 12.08 -4.39 -2.77
C ARG A 122 13.47 -5.02 -2.81
N PHE A 123 13.52 -6.35 -2.95
CA PHE A 123 14.77 -7.11 -3.05
C PHE A 123 15.59 -6.64 -4.25
N ASP A 124 14.96 -6.51 -5.43
CA ASP A 124 15.67 -6.09 -6.63
C ASP A 124 16.20 -4.66 -6.51
N LEU A 125 15.43 -3.74 -5.91
CA LEU A 125 15.87 -2.37 -5.69
C LEU A 125 17.09 -2.28 -4.75
N ILE A 126 17.08 -3.02 -3.64
CA ILE A 126 18.12 -2.91 -2.61
C ILE A 126 19.35 -3.76 -2.97
N ILE A 127 19.16 -4.99 -3.43
CA ILE A 127 20.25 -5.95 -3.58
C ILE A 127 20.84 -5.90 -4.99
N LYS A 128 20.00 -5.89 -6.04
CA LYS A 128 20.46 -5.92 -7.42
C LYS A 128 20.85 -4.54 -7.92
N ILE A 129 19.94 -3.58 -7.77
CA ILE A 129 20.12 -2.21 -8.26
C ILE A 129 20.94 -1.38 -7.27
N LYS A 130 20.90 -1.71 -5.96
CA LYS A 130 21.64 -1.02 -4.90
C LYS A 130 21.21 0.43 -4.69
N CYS A 131 19.89 0.67 -4.78
CA CYS A 131 19.31 1.94 -4.37
C CYS A 131 19.53 2.17 -2.86
N PRO A 132 19.80 3.42 -2.42
CA PRO A 132 19.93 3.74 -1.00
C PRO A 132 18.69 3.36 -0.21
N LEU A 133 18.90 2.71 0.94
CA LEU A 133 17.82 2.18 1.76
C LEU A 133 16.87 3.29 2.26
N GLU A 134 17.41 4.45 2.63
CA GLU A 134 16.64 5.62 3.06
C GLU A 134 15.63 6.08 2.00
N PHE A 135 16.01 6.00 0.72
CA PHE A 135 15.14 6.33 -0.40
C PHE A 135 14.06 5.26 -0.58
N VAL A 136 14.46 3.98 -0.65
CA VAL A 136 13.51 2.86 -0.89
C VAL A 136 12.48 2.73 0.23
N ASN A 137 12.84 3.07 1.47
CA ASN A 137 11.93 3.01 2.63
C ASN A 137 10.83 4.07 2.61
N ILE A 138 11.06 5.20 1.93
CA ILE A 138 10.09 6.29 1.87
C ILE A 138 9.15 6.14 0.67
N MET A 139 9.61 5.48 -0.41
CA MET A 139 8.82 5.32 -1.62
C MET A 139 7.50 4.55 -1.38
N PRO A 140 6.39 4.97 -2.02
CA PRO A 140 5.12 4.25 -1.94
C PRO A 140 5.32 2.84 -2.46
N CYS A 141 4.74 1.87 -1.76
CA CYS A 141 4.84 0.47 -2.12
C CYS A 141 3.53 -0.24 -1.84
N THR A 142 3.21 -1.22 -2.68
CA THR A 142 2.08 -2.11 -2.45
C THR A 142 2.57 -3.44 -1.93
N HIS A 143 1.74 -4.08 -1.12
CA HIS A 143 2.05 -5.34 -0.48
C HIS A 143 1.32 -6.47 -1.21
N THR A 144 2.04 -7.57 -1.45
CA THR A 144 1.48 -8.78 -2.05
C THR A 144 1.92 -10.01 -1.27
N GLY A 145 1.09 -11.04 -1.27
CA GLY A 145 1.33 -12.27 -0.51
C GLY A 145 0.71 -12.23 0.89
N TYR A 146 0.28 -13.42 1.35
CA TYR A 146 -0.40 -13.58 2.64
C TYR A 146 0.59 -13.92 3.76
N PHE A 147 1.49 -14.89 3.52
CA PHE A 147 2.47 -15.36 4.50
C PHE A 147 3.82 -14.62 4.41
N PHE A 148 4.26 -14.33 3.19
CA PHE A 148 5.49 -13.57 2.93
C PHE A 148 5.11 -12.26 2.27
N CYS A 149 5.02 -11.21 3.09
CA CYS A 149 4.64 -9.91 2.59
C CYS A 149 5.74 -9.33 1.71
N LYS A 150 5.53 -9.36 0.40
CA LYS A 150 6.46 -8.80 -0.59
C LYS A 150 6.04 -7.39 -0.95
N LYS A 151 6.95 -6.45 -0.75
CA LYS A 151 6.81 -5.04 -1.15
C LYS A 151 7.22 -4.87 -2.61
N TYR A 152 6.34 -4.26 -3.38
CA TYR A 152 6.55 -3.90 -4.77
C TYR A 152 6.40 -2.40 -4.96
N TYR A 153 7.18 -1.84 -5.88
CA TYR A 153 7.22 -0.42 -6.20
C TYR A 153 6.95 -0.22 -7.68
N TRP A 154 6.34 0.90 -8.05
CA TRP A 154 6.11 1.22 -9.46
C TRP A 154 7.39 1.74 -10.13
N LYS A 155 7.84 1.06 -11.19
CA LYS A 155 9.12 1.34 -11.87
C LYS A 155 9.26 2.81 -12.29
N GLU A 156 8.26 3.35 -12.97
CA GLU A 156 8.27 4.72 -13.49
C GLU A 156 8.35 5.76 -12.37
N GLN A 157 7.61 5.57 -11.28
CA GLN A 157 7.65 6.48 -10.13
C GLN A 157 8.99 6.40 -9.41
N VAL A 158 9.55 5.20 -9.27
CA VAL A 158 10.88 5.01 -8.69
C VAL A 158 11.94 5.67 -9.55
N ASP A 159 11.91 5.51 -10.87
CA ASP A 159 12.88 6.10 -11.79
C ASP A 159 12.88 7.63 -11.71
N LEU A 160 11.68 8.24 -11.76
CA LEU A 160 11.50 9.68 -11.68
C LEU A 160 11.96 10.23 -10.31
N ALA A 161 11.49 9.61 -9.23
CA ALA A 161 11.83 10.04 -7.87
C ALA A 161 13.32 9.87 -7.57
N TYR A 162 13.92 8.79 -8.07
CA TYR A 162 15.34 8.53 -7.91
C TYR A 162 16.20 9.54 -8.67
N SER A 163 15.80 9.91 -9.88
CA SER A 163 16.50 10.93 -10.67
C SER A 163 16.52 12.28 -9.95
N GLN A 164 15.40 12.66 -9.32
CA GLN A 164 15.32 13.86 -8.47
C GLN A 164 16.24 13.72 -7.25
N TYR A 165 16.11 12.62 -6.51
CA TYR A 165 16.91 12.38 -5.30
C TYR A 165 18.42 12.35 -5.58
N TYR A 166 18.85 11.73 -6.68
CA TYR A 166 20.26 11.56 -7.02
C TYR A 166 20.96 12.90 -7.26
N GLY A 167 20.27 13.84 -7.92
CA GLY A 167 20.79 15.18 -8.24
C GLY A 167 20.93 16.13 -7.04
N LEU A 168 20.45 15.76 -5.86
CA LEU A 168 20.47 16.62 -4.67
C LEU A 168 21.77 16.51 -3.85
N LEU A 169 22.13 17.61 -3.19
CA LEU A 169 23.21 17.62 -2.19
C LEU A 169 22.78 16.85 -0.93
N ARG A 170 23.76 16.40 -0.13
CA ARG A 170 23.49 15.56 1.06
C ARG A 170 22.51 16.20 2.07
N LYS A 171 22.60 17.52 2.29
CA LYS A 171 21.68 18.24 3.19
C LYS A 171 20.26 18.32 2.62
N GLU A 172 20.14 18.53 1.31
CA GLU A 172 18.87 18.64 0.60
C GLU A 172 18.17 17.29 0.48
N LYS A 173 18.92 16.19 0.35
CA LYS A 173 18.38 14.82 0.34
C LYS A 173 17.52 14.55 1.55
N LYS A 174 17.97 14.92 2.75
CA LYS A 174 17.19 14.69 3.98
C LYS A 174 15.87 15.48 3.95
N ILE A 175 15.94 16.77 3.60
CA ILE A 175 14.74 17.63 3.50
C ILE A 175 13.76 17.07 2.47
N TRP A 176 14.26 16.63 1.31
CA TRP A 176 13.46 16.02 0.27
C TRP A 176 12.81 14.71 0.73
N LEU A 177 13.57 13.85 1.41
CA LEU A 177 13.07 12.59 1.97
C LEU A 177 11.97 12.84 3.01
N ASP A 178 12.16 13.79 3.92
CA ASP A 178 11.18 14.17 4.94
C ASP A 178 9.90 14.71 4.30
N GLY A 179 10.01 15.58 3.29
CA GLY A 179 8.86 16.09 2.55
C GLY A 179 8.11 15.00 1.77
N LYS A 180 8.83 14.09 1.11
CA LYS A 180 8.22 12.94 0.41
C LYS A 180 7.52 11.99 1.36
N LYS A 181 8.12 11.73 2.52
CA LYS A 181 7.53 10.88 3.57
C LYS A 181 6.18 11.42 4.02
N GLN A 182 6.06 12.72 4.27
CA GLN A 182 4.79 13.33 4.66
C GLN A 182 3.69 13.11 3.61
N VAL A 183 4.01 13.32 2.33
CA VAL A 183 3.07 13.08 1.22
C VAL A 183 2.64 11.61 1.16
N PHE A 184 3.60 10.69 1.27
CA PHE A 184 3.30 9.26 1.18
C PHE A 184 2.56 8.74 2.42
N ASP A 185 2.85 9.24 3.61
CA ASP A 185 2.10 8.92 4.83
C ASP A 185 0.63 9.36 4.70
N SER A 186 0.35 10.51 4.07
CA SER A 186 -1.02 10.95 3.74
C SER A 186 -1.73 9.94 2.82
N ILE A 187 -1.06 9.47 1.77
CA ILE A 187 -1.58 8.45 0.84
C ILE A 187 -1.83 7.11 1.55
N ILE A 188 -0.89 6.62 2.36
CA ILE A 188 -1.04 5.36 3.09
C ILE A 188 -2.20 5.43 4.09
N ASN A 189 -2.34 6.55 4.80
CA ASN A 189 -3.49 6.78 5.69
C ASN A 189 -4.81 6.79 4.93
N TYR A 190 -4.85 7.38 3.73
CA TYR A 190 -6.03 7.31 2.86
C TYR A 190 -6.39 5.87 2.49
N ILE A 191 -5.41 5.07 2.07
CA ILE A 191 -5.59 3.66 1.69
C ILE A 191 -6.12 2.86 2.87
N ARG A 192 -5.52 3.03 4.05
CA ARG A 192 -5.96 2.36 5.28
C ARG A 192 -7.42 2.65 5.60
N ARG A 193 -7.86 3.92 5.48
CA ARG A 193 -9.28 4.30 5.67
C ARG A 193 -10.19 3.64 4.64
N ARG A 194 -9.75 3.52 3.39
CA ARG A 194 -10.52 2.88 2.32
C ARG A 194 -10.67 1.37 2.55
N GLU A 195 -9.61 0.72 3.03
CA GLU A 195 -9.66 -0.70 3.38
C GLU A 195 -10.54 -0.97 4.58
N LEU A 196 -10.47 -0.14 5.62
CA LEU A 196 -11.33 -0.23 6.80
C LEU A 196 -12.82 -0.16 6.41
N ARG A 197 -13.20 0.79 5.55
CA ARG A 197 -14.57 0.86 5.02
C ARG A 197 -14.99 -0.41 4.29
N LYS A 198 -14.12 -0.93 3.43
CA LYS A 198 -14.39 -2.20 2.73
C LYS A 198 -14.53 -3.38 3.69
N SER A 199 -13.77 -3.42 4.79
CA SER A 199 -13.93 -4.47 5.79
C SER A 199 -15.21 -4.32 6.59
N GLU A 200 -15.58 -3.10 7.00
CA GLU A 200 -16.83 -2.84 7.73
C GLU A 200 -18.07 -3.19 6.89
N GLU A 201 -18.04 -2.91 5.58
CA GLU A 201 -19.05 -3.36 4.63
C GLU A 201 -19.11 -4.88 4.53
N LYS A 202 -17.96 -5.57 4.55
CA LYS A 202 -17.88 -7.04 4.50
C LYS A 202 -18.24 -7.72 5.83
N GLU A 203 -17.98 -7.09 6.96
CA GLU A 203 -18.34 -7.61 8.30
C GLU A 203 -19.86 -7.67 8.47
N LYS A 204 -20.61 -6.77 7.82
CA LYS A 204 -22.08 -6.89 7.67
C LYS A 204 -22.50 -8.15 6.91
N THR A 205 -21.58 -8.82 6.21
CA THR A 205 -21.79 -10.04 5.41
C THR A 205 -21.02 -11.28 5.90
N LYS A 206 -20.48 -11.30 7.13
CA LYS A 206 -19.81 -12.46 7.78
C LYS A 206 -18.61 -13.02 6.98
N TYR A 207 -17.38 -12.56 7.23
CA TYR A 207 -16.11 -13.32 7.19
C TYR A 207 -14.96 -12.36 7.57
N TYR A 208 -14.17 -12.70 8.60
CA TYR A 208 -13.03 -11.90 9.05
C TYR A 208 -11.83 -12.05 8.09
N PHE A 209 -11.42 -10.96 7.44
CA PHE A 209 -10.11 -10.84 6.80
C PHE A 209 -9.42 -9.59 7.35
N LEU A 210 -8.31 -9.77 8.07
CA LEU A 210 -7.44 -8.68 8.51
C LEU A 210 -6.88 -7.95 7.28
N SER A 211 -6.88 -6.61 7.31
CA SER A 211 -6.30 -5.78 6.23
C SER A 211 -4.80 -6.13 6.03
N PRO A 212 -4.34 -6.37 4.79
CA PRO A 212 -2.94 -6.69 4.50
C PRO A 212 -1.96 -5.62 4.96
N HIS A 213 -2.34 -4.33 4.93
CA HIS A 213 -1.44 -3.24 5.32
C HIS A 213 -1.22 -3.18 6.82
N THR A 214 -2.25 -3.43 7.65
CA THR A 214 -2.10 -3.40 9.11
C THR A 214 -1.18 -4.52 9.63
N TYR A 215 -1.18 -5.68 8.97
CA TYR A 215 -0.31 -6.80 9.32
C TYR A 215 1.12 -6.57 8.83
N CYS A 216 1.31 -6.15 7.58
CA CYS A 216 2.64 -5.98 7.00
C CYS A 216 3.45 -4.79 7.53
N ASP A 217 2.81 -3.73 8.05
CA ASP A 217 3.51 -2.60 8.67
C ASP A 217 4.12 -2.96 10.04
N THR A 218 3.60 -4.00 10.71
CA THR A 218 4.05 -4.45 12.05
C THR A 218 5.15 -5.52 12.03
N ILE A 219 5.35 -6.20 10.90
CA ILE A 219 6.48 -7.08 10.70
C ILE A 219 7.64 -6.21 10.26
N GLU A 220 8.53 -5.85 11.19
CA GLU A 220 9.87 -5.40 10.82
C GLU A 220 10.50 -6.49 9.93
N ASP A 221 10.68 -6.18 8.64
CA ASP A 221 11.12 -7.12 7.63
C ASP A 221 12.33 -7.95 8.13
N ASP A 222 12.23 -9.29 8.04
CA ASP A 222 13.35 -10.26 8.09
C ASP A 222 14.51 -9.89 7.11
N PHE A 223 14.28 -8.91 6.23
CA PHE A 223 15.30 -8.30 5.38
C PHE A 223 16.43 -7.60 6.14
N SER A 224 16.23 -7.15 7.38
CA SER A 224 17.34 -6.59 8.17
C SER A 224 18.45 -7.62 8.35
N PHE A 225 18.08 -8.90 8.51
CA PHE A 225 19.03 -10.00 8.64
C PHE A 225 19.73 -10.32 7.31
N LEU A 226 18.96 -10.43 6.21
CA LEU A 226 19.51 -10.65 4.86
C LEU A 226 20.40 -9.49 4.41
N TYR A 227 19.99 -8.24 4.61
CA TYR A 227 20.77 -7.06 4.26
C TYR A 227 22.08 -7.00 5.08
N SER A 228 22.04 -7.32 6.37
CA SER A 228 23.24 -7.47 7.20
C SER A 228 24.17 -8.56 6.67
N PHE A 229 23.63 -9.69 6.23
CA PHE A 229 24.40 -10.80 5.67
C PHE A 229 25.07 -10.45 4.34
N TYR A 230 24.35 -9.77 3.43
CA TYR A 230 24.90 -9.32 2.15
C TYR A 230 25.86 -8.14 2.29
N SER A 231 25.61 -7.21 3.21
CA SER A 231 26.46 -6.03 3.45
C SER A 231 27.80 -6.40 4.07
N ARG A 232 27.85 -7.44 4.94
CA ARG A 232 29.11 -7.91 5.55
C ARG A 232 30.12 -8.49 4.55
N ARG A 233 29.69 -8.84 3.32
CA ARG A 233 30.56 -9.39 2.27
C ARG A 233 31.23 -8.33 1.39
N SER A 234 30.95 -7.03 1.57
CA SER A 234 31.47 -5.96 0.70
C SER A 234 32.21 -4.91 1.53
N LEU A 235 33.55 -4.92 1.46
CA LEU A 235 34.45 -4.01 2.15
C LEU A 235 34.44 -2.56 1.61
N SER A 236 33.62 -2.27 0.61
CA SER A 236 33.22 -0.91 0.24
C SER A 236 31.87 -1.00 -0.49
N ALA A 237 30.84 -0.36 0.05
CA ALA A 237 29.56 -0.31 -0.64
C ALA A 237 29.78 0.42 -1.98
N PRO A 238 29.51 -0.22 -3.13
CA PRO A 238 29.67 0.44 -4.42
C PRO A 238 28.77 1.68 -4.48
N PRO A 239 29.18 2.73 -5.23
CA PRO A 239 28.41 3.95 -5.32
C PRO A 239 27.00 3.65 -5.84
N PRO A 240 25.98 4.41 -5.38
CA PRO A 240 24.61 4.24 -5.84
C PRO A 240 24.55 4.37 -7.37
N PRO A 241 23.69 3.59 -8.05
CA PRO A 241 23.62 3.58 -9.50
C PRO A 241 23.29 4.97 -10.05
N SER A 242 23.87 5.35 -11.17
CA SER A 242 23.49 6.60 -11.84
C SER A 242 22.10 6.46 -12.49
N PRO A 243 21.28 7.52 -12.46
CA PRO A 243 20.01 7.54 -13.18
C PRO A 243 20.23 7.53 -14.72
N PRO A 244 19.22 7.09 -15.50
CA PRO A 244 17.93 6.56 -15.06
C PRO A 244 18.03 5.07 -14.68
N LEU A 245 17.30 4.68 -13.63
CA LEU A 245 17.14 3.31 -13.17
C LEU A 245 16.42 2.41 -14.19
N SER A 246 15.66 2.99 -15.12
CA SER A 246 14.94 2.26 -16.17
C SER A 246 15.80 1.25 -16.93
N ARG A 247 17.12 1.51 -17.08
CA ARG A 247 18.08 0.59 -17.72
C ARG A 247 18.24 -0.74 -16.97
N PHE A 248 18.05 -0.74 -15.65
CA PHE A 248 18.20 -1.94 -14.82
C PHE A 248 16.90 -2.76 -14.69
N PHE A 249 15.75 -2.20 -15.07
CA PHE A 249 14.45 -2.85 -14.90
C PHE A 249 14.13 -3.98 -15.90
N VAL A 250 14.94 -4.11 -16.95
CA VAL A 250 14.71 -5.10 -18.04
C VAL A 250 15.00 -6.54 -17.57
N GLN A 251 15.92 -6.72 -16.63
CA GLN A 251 16.37 -8.05 -16.19
C GLN A 251 15.39 -8.75 -15.22
N SER A 252 14.53 -8.03 -14.50
CA SER A 252 13.62 -8.60 -13.49
C SER A 252 12.25 -9.03 -14.03
N ALA A 253 11.75 -8.39 -15.09
CA ALA A 253 10.39 -8.59 -15.59
C ALA A 253 10.11 -9.99 -16.15
N THR A 254 11.13 -10.69 -16.64
CA THR A 254 10.96 -11.95 -17.38
C THR A 254 10.60 -13.14 -16.49
N LYS A 255 10.96 -13.13 -15.20
CA LYS A 255 10.72 -14.27 -14.31
C LYS A 255 9.29 -14.26 -13.74
N GLU A 256 8.83 -13.13 -13.25
CA GLU A 256 7.52 -13.00 -12.59
C GLU A 256 6.36 -13.04 -13.59
N VAL A 257 6.51 -12.42 -14.76
CA VAL A 257 5.48 -12.49 -15.82
C VAL A 257 5.27 -13.94 -16.28
N LYS A 258 6.35 -14.73 -16.40
CA LYS A 258 6.26 -16.16 -16.72
C LYS A 258 5.58 -16.96 -15.61
N GLU A 259 5.75 -16.58 -14.35
CA GLU A 259 5.09 -17.24 -13.21
C GLU A 259 3.58 -16.96 -13.21
N VAL A 260 3.17 -15.71 -13.47
CA VAL A 260 1.75 -15.34 -13.62
C VAL A 260 1.11 -16.03 -14.82
N GLU A 261 1.80 -16.11 -15.95
CA GLU A 261 1.29 -16.85 -17.12
C GLU A 261 1.15 -18.35 -16.87
N LYS A 262 2.03 -18.94 -16.04
CA LYS A 262 1.87 -20.33 -15.59
C LYS A 262 0.65 -20.47 -14.68
N ILE A 263 0.47 -19.57 -13.71
CA ILE A 263 -0.70 -19.59 -12.80
C ILE A 263 -2.00 -19.40 -13.56
N GLU A 264 -2.10 -18.44 -14.49
CA GLU A 264 -3.33 -18.26 -15.29
C GLU A 264 -3.63 -19.46 -16.20
N LYS A 265 -2.60 -20.18 -16.67
CA LYS A 265 -2.79 -21.43 -17.42
C LYS A 265 -3.29 -22.56 -16.51
N VAL A 266 -2.84 -22.58 -15.25
CA VAL A 266 -3.30 -23.53 -14.24
C VAL A 266 -4.71 -23.17 -13.72
N GLU A 267 -5.05 -21.91 -13.48
CA GLU A 267 -6.42 -21.50 -13.07
C GLU A 267 -7.48 -21.75 -14.16
N LYS A 268 -7.08 -21.78 -15.44
CA LYS A 268 -7.96 -22.21 -16.54
C LYS A 268 -8.12 -23.74 -16.65
N VAL A 269 -7.34 -24.51 -15.90
CA VAL A 269 -7.39 -25.98 -15.83
C VAL A 269 -7.50 -26.39 -14.35
N ASN A 270 -8.74 -26.60 -13.88
CA ASN A 270 -9.15 -27.12 -12.57
C ASN A 270 -9.34 -26.13 -11.41
N ASN A 271 -10.61 -25.97 -11.00
CA ASN A 271 -11.03 -25.44 -9.69
C ASN A 271 -11.05 -26.51 -8.57
N ASN A 272 -10.46 -27.70 -8.78
CA ASN A 272 -10.58 -28.84 -7.85
C ASN A 272 -9.31 -29.14 -7.03
N ASP A 273 -8.20 -28.42 -7.22
CA ASP A 273 -6.87 -28.86 -6.74
C ASP A 273 -6.35 -28.12 -5.48
N VAL A 274 -7.18 -27.35 -4.79
CA VAL A 274 -6.80 -26.69 -3.52
C VAL A 274 -6.27 -27.68 -2.46
N PRO A 275 -6.87 -28.88 -2.27
CA PRO A 275 -6.31 -29.89 -1.36
C PRO A 275 -4.94 -30.41 -1.81
N HIS A 276 -4.73 -30.51 -3.12
CA HIS A 276 -3.50 -31.04 -3.72
C HIS A 276 -2.31 -30.07 -3.57
N LEU A 277 -2.59 -28.77 -3.66
CA LEU A 277 -1.60 -27.71 -3.42
C LEU A 277 -1.16 -27.65 -1.95
N ILE A 278 -2.08 -27.88 -1.01
CA ILE A 278 -1.76 -28.00 0.42
C ILE A 278 -0.87 -29.22 0.66
N GLN A 279 -1.20 -30.37 0.04
CA GLN A 279 -0.40 -31.59 0.15
C GLN A 279 1.02 -31.44 -0.43
N LEU A 280 1.15 -30.77 -1.58
CA LEU A 280 2.45 -30.45 -2.19
C LEU A 280 3.31 -29.55 -1.28
N HIS A 281 2.68 -28.62 -0.56
CA HIS A 281 3.37 -27.77 0.39
C HIS A 281 3.85 -28.54 1.63
N ILE A 282 3.00 -29.41 2.18
CA ILE A 282 3.37 -30.30 3.31
C ILE A 282 4.57 -31.17 2.92
N LYS A 283 4.52 -31.81 1.75
CA LYS A 283 5.61 -32.66 1.25
C LYS A 283 6.93 -31.90 1.05
N ARG A 284 6.84 -30.61 0.69
CA ARG A 284 8.01 -29.75 0.54
C ARG A 284 8.62 -29.37 1.89
N LEU A 285 7.80 -29.07 2.89
CA LEU A 285 8.26 -28.79 4.26
C LEU A 285 8.89 -30.04 4.91
N GLU A 286 8.36 -31.22 4.63
CA GLU A 286 8.95 -32.48 5.05
C GLU A 286 10.33 -32.69 4.40
N ASN A 287 10.46 -32.47 3.10
CA ASN A 287 11.74 -32.59 2.40
C ASN A 287 12.79 -31.55 2.82
N GLU A 288 12.37 -30.31 3.14
CA GLU A 288 13.25 -29.28 3.69
C GLU A 288 13.72 -29.61 5.12
N SER A 289 12.93 -30.38 5.89
CA SER A 289 13.32 -30.94 7.19
C SER A 289 14.33 -32.10 7.08
N TYR A 290 14.21 -32.95 6.04
CA TYR A 290 15.15 -34.05 5.80
C TYR A 290 16.54 -33.62 5.28
N GLN A 291 16.67 -32.40 4.75
CA GLN A 291 17.97 -31.84 4.36
C GLN A 291 18.69 -31.10 5.49
N SER A 292 18.03 -30.82 6.62
CA SER A 292 18.68 -30.21 7.80
C SER A 292 19.22 -31.22 8.81
N THR A 293 19.10 -32.53 8.57
CA THR A 293 19.60 -33.58 9.48
C THR A 293 21.02 -34.06 9.16
N PHE A 294 21.62 -33.62 8.05
CA PHE A 294 23.04 -33.85 7.74
C PHE A 294 23.88 -32.57 7.93
N ASP A 295 23.96 -32.07 9.17
CA ASP A 295 25.15 -31.32 9.68
C ASP A 295 25.03 -30.81 11.15
N VAL A 296 24.20 -31.43 12.01
CA VAL A 296 23.92 -30.87 13.36
C VAL A 296 24.85 -31.40 14.47
N ASN A 297 25.74 -32.38 14.20
CA ASN A 297 26.53 -32.99 15.26
C ASN A 297 27.77 -32.19 15.73
N SER A 298 28.11 -31.04 15.11
CA SER A 298 29.28 -30.25 15.52
C SER A 298 28.95 -28.99 16.34
N ALA A 299 27.68 -28.57 16.42
CA ALA A 299 27.30 -27.31 17.09
C ALA A 299 26.62 -27.48 18.47
N ASN A 300 26.19 -28.69 18.83
CA ASN A 300 25.38 -28.89 20.05
C ASN A 300 26.17 -28.82 21.37
N ASN A 301 27.49 -29.01 21.36
CA ASN A 301 28.28 -28.99 22.60
C ASN A 301 28.58 -27.58 23.15
N TYR A 302 28.29 -26.50 22.42
CA TYR A 302 28.55 -25.12 22.89
C TYR A 302 27.30 -24.33 23.32
N LEU A 303 26.08 -24.84 23.07
CA LEU A 303 24.84 -24.10 23.35
C LEU A 303 24.07 -24.58 24.60
N GLU A 304 24.29 -25.82 25.06
CA GLU A 304 23.54 -26.41 26.16
C GLU A 304 23.83 -25.75 27.52
N ASN A 305 25.04 -25.24 27.76
CA ASN A 305 25.38 -24.60 29.04
C ASN A 305 24.88 -23.13 29.18
N SER A 306 24.50 -22.44 28.09
CA SER A 306 24.09 -21.02 28.19
C SER A 306 22.58 -20.83 28.42
N ASN A 307 21.74 -21.78 28.03
CA ASN A 307 20.28 -21.59 28.06
C ASN A 307 19.65 -21.96 29.40
N GLU A 308 20.19 -22.94 30.12
CA GLU A 308 19.67 -23.30 31.46
C GLU A 308 19.87 -22.18 32.49
N GLN A 309 21.02 -21.48 32.47
CA GLN A 309 21.28 -20.36 33.38
C GLN A 309 20.37 -19.15 33.12
N LYS A 310 20.02 -18.87 31.84
CA LYS A 310 19.13 -17.75 31.47
C LYS A 310 17.67 -18.03 31.81
N ILE A 311 17.20 -19.27 31.63
CA ILE A 311 15.82 -19.67 31.96
C ILE A 311 15.59 -19.63 33.47
N ASN A 312 16.56 -20.12 34.26
CA ASN A 312 16.47 -20.10 35.73
C ASN A 312 16.44 -18.66 36.29
N ASN A 313 17.18 -17.73 35.68
CA ASN A 313 17.16 -16.32 36.07
C ASN A 313 15.84 -15.60 35.69
N PHE A 314 15.21 -15.97 34.58
CA PHE A 314 13.91 -15.41 34.16
C PHE A 314 12.75 -15.90 35.05
N ILE A 315 12.79 -17.16 35.50
CA ILE A 315 11.76 -17.72 36.41
C ILE A 315 11.88 -17.11 37.82
N LYS A 316 13.10 -16.87 38.32
CA LYS A 316 13.34 -16.24 39.64
C LYS A 316 12.84 -14.79 39.68
N THR A 317 13.05 -14.02 38.61
CA THR A 317 12.60 -12.62 38.50
C THR A 317 11.07 -12.49 38.38
N LYS A 318 10.39 -13.44 37.73
CA LYS A 318 8.92 -13.46 37.62
C LYS A 318 8.25 -13.79 38.96
N ARG A 319 8.83 -14.70 39.76
CA ARG A 319 8.35 -15.01 41.13
C ARG A 319 8.50 -13.81 42.08
N ASN A 320 9.60 -13.06 42.01
CA ASN A 320 9.80 -11.86 42.85
C ASN A 320 8.87 -10.68 42.48
N LYS A 321 8.55 -10.48 41.19
CA LYS A 321 7.57 -9.46 40.77
C LYS A 321 6.15 -9.77 41.26
N ASN A 322 5.76 -11.04 41.30
CA ASN A 322 4.43 -11.44 41.77
C ASN A 322 4.29 -11.34 43.30
N LYS A 323 5.35 -11.62 44.08
CA LYS A 323 5.35 -11.37 45.54
C LYS A 323 5.23 -9.88 45.89
N ARG A 324 5.97 -8.99 45.19
CA ARG A 324 5.87 -7.52 45.39
C ARG A 324 4.50 -6.95 45.04
N LYS A 325 3.83 -7.44 43.98
CA LYS A 325 2.47 -7.01 43.62
C LYS A 325 1.41 -7.45 44.63
N ARG A 326 1.59 -8.61 45.28
CA ARG A 326 0.67 -9.11 46.30
C ARG A 326 0.79 -8.32 47.61
N ASN A 327 2.02 -8.00 48.05
CA ASN A 327 2.25 -7.21 49.27
C ASN A 327 1.78 -5.74 49.13
N ASN A 328 1.93 -5.13 47.94
CA ASN A 328 1.41 -3.77 47.70
C ASN A 328 -0.12 -3.69 47.63
N LYS A 329 -0.80 -4.78 47.24
CA LYS A 329 -2.27 -4.84 47.28
C LYS A 329 -2.78 -4.99 48.71
N LEU A 330 -2.14 -5.80 49.55
CA LEU A 330 -2.55 -5.99 50.95
C LEU A 330 -2.38 -4.71 51.81
N ASN A 331 -1.28 -3.97 51.60
CA ASN A 331 -1.05 -2.70 52.31
C ASN A 331 -2.04 -1.58 51.91
N LYS A 332 -2.61 -1.63 50.70
CA LYS A 332 -3.59 -0.63 50.22
C LYS A 332 -5.00 -0.84 50.79
N TYR A 333 -5.34 -2.06 51.22
CA TYR A 333 -6.62 -2.35 51.87
C TYR A 333 -6.59 -2.03 53.38
N ASN A 334 -5.43 -2.14 54.05
CA ASN A 334 -5.32 -1.87 55.49
C ASN A 334 -5.25 -0.38 55.86
N MET A 335 -5.10 0.55 54.91
CA MET A 335 -5.11 2.00 55.17
C MET A 335 -6.48 2.68 55.01
N LYS A 336 -7.52 1.97 54.53
CA LYS A 336 -8.85 2.57 54.26
C LYS A 336 -9.90 2.36 55.36
N VAL A 337 -9.54 1.84 56.53
CA VAL A 337 -10.49 1.52 57.62
C VAL A 337 -10.24 2.32 58.93
N ARG A 338 -9.43 3.38 58.93
CA ARG A 338 -9.32 4.28 60.10
C ARG A 338 -9.40 5.76 59.72
N GLY A 339 -10.47 6.42 60.15
CA GLY A 339 -10.56 7.90 60.21
C GLY A 339 -11.92 8.48 59.76
N LYS A 340 -12.89 8.52 60.68
CA LYS A 340 -14.15 9.29 60.57
C LYS A 340 -13.97 10.72 61.10
N ASN A 341 -14.85 11.62 60.63
CA ASN A 341 -15.32 12.89 61.22
C ASN A 341 -14.52 14.17 60.89
N PHE A 342 -15.16 15.17 60.25
CA PHE A 342 -15.79 16.32 60.91
C PHE A 342 -16.59 17.18 59.89
N LYS A 343 -17.42 18.07 60.43
CA LYS A 343 -18.65 18.68 59.89
C LYS A 343 -18.42 19.99 59.09
N ASN A 344 -19.43 20.30 58.26
CA ASN A 344 -20.07 21.62 58.04
C ASN A 344 -19.39 22.77 57.27
N LYS A 345 -20.18 23.30 56.31
CA LYS A 345 -20.74 24.68 56.20
C LYS A 345 -20.23 25.63 55.08
N PHE A 346 -21.24 26.18 54.37
CA PHE A 346 -21.31 27.43 53.57
C PHE A 346 -20.48 27.52 52.28
N ALA A 347 -20.83 28.24 51.21
CA ALA A 347 -22.05 28.85 50.64
C ALA A 347 -21.61 29.72 49.43
N TYR A 348 -22.47 29.84 48.40
CA TYR A 348 -22.61 31.02 47.50
C TYR A 348 -21.40 31.36 46.58
N ARG A 349 -21.48 32.07 45.45
CA ARG A 349 -22.48 32.52 44.45
C ARG A 349 -21.63 33.25 43.37
N TYR A 350 -22.05 33.18 42.11
CA TYR A 350 -21.82 34.09 40.96
C TYR A 350 -20.41 34.45 40.44
N GLY A 351 -20.39 34.58 39.11
CA GLY A 351 -19.34 35.08 38.25
C GLY A 351 -19.60 34.58 36.84
#